data_AF-A0A4Q0MH77-F1
#
_entry.id   AF-A0A4Q0MH77-F1
#
_cell.length_a   1.000
_cell.length_b   1.000
_cell.length_c   1.000
_cell.angle_alpha   90.00
_cell.angle_beta   90.00
_cell.angle_gamma   90.00
#
_symmetry.space_group_name_H-M   'P 1'
#
loop_
_entity.id
_entity.type
_entity.pdbx_description
1 polymer ?
#
loop_
_entity_poly.entity_id
_entity_poly.type
_entity_poly.pdbx_seq_one_letter_code
_entity_poly.pdbx_strand_id
1 'polypeptide(L)'
;MIRFLFRLLGFLILAAGFVALVIDGTRAIASGAMDFTTAETSWAAVSPETLQSAREALGVAGAGALNVILSQPTCLVLGVIGLLFMLIGRRPRRPVGVAP
;
A
#
# COMPACT_ATOMS: atom_id res chain seq x y z
N MET A 1 15.37 4.04 17.03
CA MET A 1 15.49 2.83 16.21
C MET A 1 14.16 2.47 15.55
N ILE A 2 13.04 2.40 16.27
CA ILE A 2 11.72 2.06 15.68
C ILE A 2 11.28 2.97 14.51
N ARG A 3 11.62 4.27 14.56
CA ARG A 3 11.37 5.22 13.45
C ARG A 3 12.09 4.84 12.15
N PHE A 4 13.29 4.27 12.25
CA PHE A 4 14.03 3.78 11.09
C PHE A 4 13.33 2.55 10.50
N LEU A 5 12.82 1.65 11.33
CA LEU A 5 12.08 0.47 10.88
C LEU A 5 10.82 0.86 10.10
N PHE A 6 10.02 1.79 10.63
CA PHE A 6 8.84 2.32 9.90
C PHE A 6 9.24 2.96 8.57
N ARG A 7 10.35 3.70 8.52
CA ARG A 7 10.84 4.30 7.27
C ARG A 7 11.32 3.25 6.27
N LEU A 8 12.01 2.20 6.73
CA LEU A 8 12.47 1.11 5.91
C LEU A 8 11.30 0.32 5.33
N LEU A 9 10.36 -0.12 6.17
CA LEU A 9 9.14 -0.79 5.71
C LEU A 9 8.35 0.10 4.75
N GLY A 10 8.15 1.37 5.11
CA GLY A 10 7.44 2.32 4.24
C GLY A 10 8.10 2.47 2.89
N PHE A 11 9.43 2.53 2.84
CA PHE A 11 10.17 2.57 1.58
C PHE A 11 10.00 1.29 0.75
N LEU A 12 10.11 0.11 1.38
CA LEU A 12 9.93 -1.17 0.68
C LEU A 12 8.51 -1.32 0.12
N ILE A 13 7.49 -0.98 0.91
CA ILE A 13 6.09 -1.03 0.49
C ILE A 13 5.83 -0.03 -0.64
N LEU A 14 6.35 1.19 -0.52
CA LEU A 14 6.21 2.22 -1.56
C LEU A 14 6.90 1.79 -2.86
N ALA A 15 8.08 1.17 -2.77
CA ALA A 15 8.78 0.61 -3.93
C ALA A 15 7.97 -0.51 -4.58
N ALA A 16 7.37 -1.41 -3.80
CA ALA A 16 6.48 -2.45 -4.33
C ALA A 16 5.25 -1.85 -5.04
N GLY A 17 4.64 -0.81 -4.46
CA GLY A 17 3.54 -0.07 -5.10
C GLY A 17 3.96 0.60 -6.42
N PHE A 18 5.17 1.16 -6.48
CA PHE A 18 5.74 1.71 -7.71
C PHE A 18 5.98 0.63 -8.77
N VAL A 19 6.51 -0.54 -8.40
CA VAL A 19 6.68 -1.66 -9.33
C VAL A 19 5.33 -2.12 -9.88
N ALA A 20 4.30 -2.25 -9.04
CA ALA A 20 2.95 -2.59 -9.48
C ALA A 20 2.41 -1.56 -10.49
N LEU A 21 2.63 -0.26 -10.23
CA LEU A 21 2.24 0.81 -11.16
C LEU A 21 2.95 0.68 -12.52
N VAL A 22 4.24 0.34 -12.53
CA VAL A 22 4.99 0.14 -13.77
C VAL A 22 4.47 -1.08 -14.54
N ILE A 23 4.17 -2.19 -13.87
CA ILE A 23 3.60 -3.40 -14.50
C ILE A 23 2.24 -3.10 -15.14
N ASP A 24 1.35 -2.44 -14.40
CA ASP A 24 0.03 -2.07 -14.93
C ASP A 24 0.17 -1.04 -16.07
N GLY A 25 1.11 -0.10 -15.96
CA GLY A 25 1.40 0.88 -16.99
C GLY A 25 1.93 0.27 -18.29
N THR A 26 2.86 -0.69 -18.22
CA THR A 26 3.36 -1.39 -19.42
C THR A 26 2.28 -2.25 -20.06
N ARG A 27 1.45 -2.91 -19.25
CA ARG A 27 0.27 -3.65 -19.73
C ARG A 27 -0.70 -2.72 -20.46
N ALA A 28 -1.01 -1.57 -19.89
CA ALA A 28 -1.94 -0.60 -20.49
C ALA A 28 -1.43 -0.04 -21.82
N ILE A 29 -0.12 0.21 -21.94
CA ILE A 29 0.50 0.63 -23.21
C ILE A 29 0.41 -0.49 -24.26
N ALA A 30 0.61 -1.74 -23.85
CA ALA A 30 0.58 -2.88 -24.76
C ALA A 30 -0.85 -3.25 -25.22
N SER A 31 -1.85 -3.16 -24.34
CA SER A 31 -3.24 -3.48 -24.65
C SER A 31 -4.03 -2.30 -25.22
N GLY A 32 -3.59 -1.07 -24.97
CA GLY A 32 -4.36 0.15 -25.25
C GLY A 32 -5.53 0.38 -24.28
N ALA A 33 -5.66 -0.42 -23.23
CA ALA A 33 -6.74 -0.34 -22.23
C ALA A 33 -6.16 -0.08 -20.83
N MET A 34 -6.81 0.79 -20.06
CA MET A 34 -6.42 1.02 -18.66
C MET A 34 -7.00 -0.06 -17.75
N ASP A 35 -6.23 -1.13 -17.57
CA ASP A 35 -6.56 -2.23 -16.66
C ASP A 35 -5.57 -2.28 -15.50
N PHE A 36 -6.05 -1.94 -14.30
CA PHE A 36 -5.24 -1.99 -13.07
C PHE A 36 -5.46 -3.29 -12.31
N THR A 37 -4.38 -3.84 -11.76
CA THR A 37 -4.46 -5.01 -10.89
C THR A 37 -5.03 -4.59 -9.54
N THR A 38 -6.10 -5.26 -9.08
CA THR A 38 -6.71 -4.94 -7.78
C THR A 38 -5.89 -5.50 -6.62
N ALA A 39 -5.97 -4.85 -5.45
CA ALA A 39 -5.30 -5.32 -4.25
C ALA A 39 -5.75 -6.74 -3.84
N GLU A 40 -7.02 -7.09 -4.09
CA GLU A 40 -7.53 -8.46 -3.92
C GLU A 40 -6.75 -9.48 -4.74
N THR A 41 -6.65 -9.25 -6.05
CA THR A 41 -5.98 -10.19 -6.96
C THR A 41 -4.50 -10.35 -6.61
N SER A 42 -3.83 -9.25 -6.24
CA SER A 42 -2.44 -9.29 -5.81
C SER A 42 -2.26 -10.03 -4.48
N TRP A 43 -3.13 -9.83 -3.49
CA TRP A 43 -3.06 -10.55 -2.22
C TRP A 43 -3.34 -12.03 -2.42
N ALA A 44 -4.42 -12.38 -3.14
CA ALA A 44 -4.77 -13.76 -3.44
C ALA A 44 -3.65 -14.51 -4.18
N ALA A 45 -2.89 -13.82 -5.06
CA ALA A 45 -1.73 -14.39 -5.73
C ALA A 45 -0.54 -14.66 -4.78
N VAL A 46 -0.42 -13.90 -3.68
CA VAL A 46 0.65 -14.07 -2.68
C VAL A 46 0.28 -15.15 -1.65
N SER A 47 -0.93 -15.06 -1.08
CA SER A 47 -1.48 -16.10 -0.21
C SER A 47 -3.00 -15.95 -0.11
N PRO A 48 -3.77 -16.86 -0.70
CA PRO A 48 -5.22 -16.85 -0.59
C PRO A 48 -5.70 -17.19 0.83
N GLU A 49 -4.95 -17.99 1.59
CA GLU A 49 -5.31 -18.38 2.96
C GLU A 49 -5.30 -17.17 3.90
N THR A 50 -4.29 -16.31 3.80
CA THR A 50 -4.22 -15.11 4.65
C THR A 50 -5.29 -14.08 4.29
N LEU A 51 -5.68 -14.00 3.02
CA LEU A 51 -6.80 -13.17 2.58
C LEU A 51 -8.12 -13.67 3.19
N GLN A 52 -8.35 -14.98 3.17
CA GLN A 52 -9.53 -15.59 3.77
C GLN A 52 -9.55 -15.38 5.30
N SER A 53 -8.43 -15.60 5.97
CA SER A 53 -8.30 -15.31 7.41
C SER A 53 -8.57 -13.84 7.74
N ALA A 54 -8.15 -12.91 6.89
CA ALA A 54 -8.45 -11.49 7.08
C ALA A 54 -9.95 -11.17 6.93
N ARG A 55 -10.62 -11.80 5.97
CA ARG A 55 -12.08 -11.69 5.79
C ARG A 55 -12.82 -12.23 7.02
N GLU A 56 -12.39 -13.38 7.53
CA GLU A 56 -12.98 -14.00 8.72
C GLU A 56 -12.75 -13.17 9.99
N ALA A 57 -11.53 -12.66 10.19
CA ALA A 57 -11.17 -11.86 11.37
C ALA A 57 -11.98 -10.55 11.47
N LEU A 58 -12.33 -9.95 10.33
CA LEU A 58 -13.13 -8.71 10.28
C LEU A 58 -14.64 -8.97 10.39
N GLY A 59 -15.08 -10.20 10.10
CA GLY A 59 -16.49 -10.59 10.09
C GLY A 59 -17.36 -9.74 9.17
N VAL A 60 -18.69 -9.86 9.33
CA VAL A 60 -19.66 -9.16 8.48
C VAL A 60 -19.54 -7.64 8.60
N ALA A 61 -19.27 -7.12 9.80
CA ALA A 61 -19.16 -5.68 10.06
C ALA A 61 -17.97 -5.03 9.34
N GLY A 62 -16.83 -5.72 9.24
CA GLY A 62 -15.64 -5.21 8.56
C GLY A 62 -15.53 -5.62 7.09
N ALA A 63 -16.32 -6.58 6.61
CA ALA A 63 -16.28 -7.07 5.24
C ALA A 63 -16.50 -5.96 4.20
N GLY A 64 -17.42 -5.02 4.46
CA GLY A 64 -17.68 -3.90 3.56
C GLY A 64 -16.45 -3.00 3.38
N ALA A 65 -15.82 -2.59 4.49
CA ALA A 65 -14.62 -1.77 4.46
C ALA A 65 -13.44 -2.49 3.80
N LEU A 66 -13.25 -3.78 4.10
CA LEU A 66 -12.20 -4.58 3.48
C LEU A 66 -12.40 -4.67 1.97
N ASN A 67 -13.61 -4.95 1.49
CA ASN A 67 -13.91 -5.03 0.06
C ASN A 67 -13.68 -3.71 -0.67
N VAL A 68 -14.01 -2.57 -0.04
CA VAL A 68 -13.72 -1.25 -0.61
C VAL A 68 -12.21 -1.06 -0.80
N ILE A 69 -11.39 -1.45 0.18
CA ILE A 69 -9.93 -1.37 0.07
C ILE A 69 -9.39 -2.35 -0.98
N LEU A 70 -9.86 -3.59 -0.97
CA LEU A 70 -9.40 -4.67 -1.84
C LEU A 70 -9.75 -4.45 -3.32
N SER A 71 -10.82 -3.71 -3.61
CA SER A 71 -11.22 -3.32 -4.97
C SER A 71 -10.37 -2.19 -5.56
N GLN A 72 -9.56 -1.50 -4.76
CA GLN A 72 -8.68 -0.45 -5.28
C GLN A 72 -7.45 -1.04 -5.99
N PRO A 73 -6.81 -0.28 -6.89
CA PRO A 73 -5.55 -0.68 -7.52
C PRO A 73 -4.46 -1.00 -6.49
N THR A 74 -3.71 -2.08 -6.70
CA THR A 74 -2.60 -2.50 -5.82
C THR A 74 -1.56 -1.40 -5.66
N CYS A 75 -1.22 -0.70 -6.74
CA CYS A 75 -0.28 0.41 -6.71
C CYS A 75 -0.74 1.54 -5.77
N LEU A 76 -2.05 1.84 -5.76
CA LEU A 76 -2.65 2.86 -4.90
C LEU A 76 -2.63 2.42 -3.44
N VAL A 77 -3.08 1.19 -3.16
CA VAL A 77 -3.13 0.66 -1.78
C VAL A 77 -1.73 0.61 -1.16
N LEU A 78 -0.75 0.04 -1.87
CA LEU A 78 0.64 -0.01 -1.41
C LEU A 78 1.26 1.39 -1.34
N GLY A 79 0.97 2.28 -2.29
CA GLY A 79 1.45 3.66 -2.29
C GLY A 79 1.00 4.43 -1.05
N VAL A 80 -0.29 4.33 -0.70
CA VAL A 80 -0.85 4.98 0.50
C VAL A 80 -0.26 4.36 1.77
N ILE A 81 -0.21 3.05 1.89
CA ILE A 81 0.36 2.38 3.08
C ILE A 81 1.83 2.73 3.26
N GLY A 82 2.63 2.67 2.19
CA GLY A 82 4.04 3.02 2.21
C GLY A 82 4.28 4.47 2.61
N LEU A 83 3.46 5.39 2.09
CA LEU A 83 3.51 6.81 2.45
C LEU A 83 3.15 7.03 3.93
N LEU A 84 2.11 6.39 4.44
CA LEU A 84 1.72 6.47 5.85
C LEU A 84 2.85 6.01 6.78
N PHE A 85 3.51 4.89 6.44
CA PHE A 85 4.67 4.40 7.17
C PHE A 85 5.84 5.39 7.15
N MET A 86 6.12 6.01 6.00
CA MET A 86 7.14 7.07 5.91
C MET A 86 6.80 8.28 6.77
N LEU A 87 5.53 8.70 6.79
CA LEU A 87 5.06 9.84 7.59
C LEU A 87 5.21 9.56 9.10
N ILE A 88 4.84 8.38 9.56
CA ILE A 88 5.03 7.94 10.96
C ILE A 88 6.52 7.89 11.33
N GLY A 89 7.38 7.46 10.41
CA GLY A 89 8.83 7.43 10.59
C GLY A 89 9.52 8.80 10.54
N ARG A 90 8.80 9.88 10.15
CA ARG A 90 9.38 11.20 9.91
C ARG A 90 9.85 11.86 11.22
N ARG A 91 11.07 12.41 11.21
CA ARG A 91 11.57 13.23 12.32
C ARG A 91 10.97 14.64 12.22
N PRO A 92 10.43 15.23 13.30
CA PRO A 92 10.01 16.63 13.30
C PRO A 92 11.19 17.52 12.93
N ARG A 93 11.00 18.45 12.00
CA ARG A 93 12.02 19.45 11.68
C ARG A 93 12.16 20.38 12.88
N ARG A 94 13.40 20.64 13.33
CA ARG A 94 13.64 21.72 14.29
C ARG A 94 13.29 23.04 13.59
N PRO A 95 12.50 23.94 14.21
CA PRO A 95 12.26 25.25 13.63
C PRO A 95 13.62 25.96 13.45
N VAL A 96 13.87 26.45 12.24
CA VAL A 96 15.06 27.24 11.94
C VAL A 96 14.75 28.66 12.41
N GLY A 97 15.53 29.18 13.36
CA GLY A 97 15.48 30.60 13.76
C GLY A 97 14.98 30.94 15.17
N VAL A 98 14.84 29.99 16.10
CA VAL A 98 14.61 30.36 17.52
C VAL A 98 15.96 30.71 18.15
N ALA A 99 16.26 32.02 18.25
CA ALA A 99 17.31 32.52 19.12
C ALA A 99 16.84 32.41 20.60
N PRO A 100 17.72 32.04 21.55
CA PRO A 100 17.39 32.04 22.98
C PRO A 100 17.06 33.44 23.51
#